data_AF-A0A1I6VXS8-F1
#
_entry.id   AF-A0A1I6VXS8-F1
#
_cell.length_a   1.000
_cell.length_b   1.000
_cell.length_c   1.000
_cell.angle_alpha   90.00
_cell.angle_beta   90.00
_cell.angle_gamma   90.00
#
_symmetry.space_group_name_H-M   'P 1'
#
loop_
_entity.id
_entity.type
_entity.pdbx_description
1 polymer ?
#
loop_
_entity_poly.entity_id
_entity_poly.type
_entity_poly.pdbx_seq_one_letter_code
_entity_poly.pdbx_strand_id
1 'polypeptide(L)'
;MKQKAWGAILLSSALLLTGCTSNKETKQETKEKVEQTNHKEDNPEDLKVYQSVHSQYEEKINKEVNEAMKLWKEAEEKSGKAMKLPRFKEEVQKLTDNTLADIENVRKEIRVPKSKERENELYAGFLNETEQAMKKLERVAKEENSSFIRDIEVHLSTAVNYYDRFKKEEKSAK
;
A
#
# COMPACT_ATOMS: atom_id res chain seq x y z
N MET A 1 -9.69 20.59 -26.73
CA MET A 1 -10.09 20.26 -25.35
C MET A 1 -8.93 19.53 -24.69
N LYS A 2 -8.31 20.12 -23.65
CA LYS A 2 -7.14 19.55 -22.96
C LYS A 2 -7.56 19.18 -21.53
N GLN A 3 -7.63 17.89 -21.20
CA GLN A 3 -7.83 17.43 -19.83
C GLN A 3 -6.48 17.51 -19.11
N LYS A 4 -6.39 18.39 -18.12
CA LYS A 4 -5.22 18.56 -17.26
C LYS A 4 -5.33 17.61 -16.06
N ALA A 5 -4.21 16.96 -15.76
CA ALA A 5 -3.98 16.09 -14.63
C ALA A 5 -4.34 16.78 -13.30
N TRP A 6 -5.08 16.09 -12.46
CA TRP A 6 -5.35 16.50 -11.08
C TRP A 6 -4.16 16.10 -10.22
N GLY A 7 -3.24 17.05 -10.10
CA GLY A 7 -2.06 16.96 -9.28
C GLY A 7 -2.38 17.07 -7.78
N ALA A 8 -1.48 16.44 -7.03
CA ALA A 8 -1.27 16.52 -5.61
C ALA A 8 -1.43 17.95 -5.02
N ILE A 9 -2.30 18.06 -4.02
CA ILE A 9 -2.34 19.10 -2.98
C ILE A 9 -3.00 18.38 -1.78
N LEU A 10 -2.42 18.18 -0.59
CA LEU A 10 -1.99 19.16 0.40
C LEU A 10 -1.19 18.42 1.51
N LEU A 11 0.07 18.77 1.74
CA LEU A 11 0.67 18.73 3.09
C LEU A 11 1.68 19.88 3.19
N SER A 12 1.14 21.09 3.39
CA SER A 12 1.92 22.24 3.86
C SER A 12 1.53 22.55 5.29
N SER A 13 2.56 22.71 6.12
CA SER A 13 2.63 23.54 7.32
C SER A 13 2.77 22.81 8.66
N ALA A 14 4.04 22.68 9.04
CA ALA A 14 4.62 23.27 10.24
C ALA A 14 4.31 22.63 11.61
N LEU A 15 5.30 21.91 12.12
CA LEU A 15 5.77 22.10 13.49
C LEU A 15 7.31 22.18 13.47
N LEU A 16 7.81 23.38 13.16
CA LEU A 16 9.13 23.80 13.64
C LEU A 16 8.89 24.58 14.94
N LEU A 17 9.22 23.96 16.06
CA LEU A 17 9.51 24.69 17.30
C LEU A 17 10.94 24.35 17.73
N THR A 18 11.71 25.41 17.73
CA THR A 18 13.11 25.60 18.09
C THR A 18 13.42 25.25 19.54
N GLY A 19 14.63 24.76 19.79
CA GLY A 19 15.31 24.81 21.08
C GLY A 19 16.82 24.86 20.88
N CYS A 20 17.41 26.06 21.03
CA CYS A 20 18.83 26.34 20.94
C CYS A 20 19.62 25.75 22.13
N THR A 21 20.80 25.19 21.86
CA THR A 21 22.02 25.45 22.66
C THR A 21 23.27 25.33 21.79
N SER A 22 24.12 26.35 21.87
CA SER A 22 25.44 26.46 21.23
C SER A 22 26.52 25.81 22.11
N ASN A 23 27.38 24.95 21.54
CA ASN A 23 28.83 25.01 21.76
C ASN A 23 29.62 23.95 20.95
N LYS A 24 30.60 24.47 20.21
CA LYS A 24 31.98 23.99 19.99
C LYS A 24 32.29 22.56 19.52
N GLU A 25 32.86 22.55 18.31
CA GLU A 25 34.09 21.85 17.91
C GLU A 25 34.14 20.31 17.85
N THR A 26 34.26 19.87 16.59
CA THR A 26 35.17 18.82 16.10
C THR A 26 34.98 17.41 16.64
N LYS A 27 34.43 16.53 15.80
CA LYS A 27 35.12 15.29 15.39
C LYS A 27 34.32 14.49 14.36
N GLN A 28 35.09 13.95 13.43
CA GLN A 28 34.83 12.72 12.67
C GLN A 28 33.85 12.83 11.50
N GLU A 29 34.42 13.13 10.33
CA GLU A 29 34.00 12.49 9.09
C GLU A 29 34.11 10.97 9.29
N THR A 30 33.03 10.35 9.75
CA THR A 30 32.80 8.94 9.48
C THR A 30 32.55 8.85 7.99
N LYS A 31 33.61 8.58 7.22
CA LYS A 31 33.48 7.84 5.97
C LYS A 31 32.72 6.57 6.33
N GLU A 32 31.40 6.63 6.18
CA GLU A 32 30.58 5.45 6.10
C GLU A 32 31.16 4.67 4.94
N LYS A 33 31.91 3.64 5.32
CA LYS A 33 32.35 2.60 4.43
C LYS A 33 31.05 2.07 3.85
N VAL A 34 30.72 2.50 2.64
CA VAL A 34 29.73 1.85 1.79
C VAL A 34 30.21 0.41 1.74
N GLU A 35 29.65 -0.43 2.59
CA GLU A 35 29.69 -1.86 2.40
C GLU A 35 29.03 -2.03 1.04
N GLN A 36 29.87 -2.15 0.01
CA GLN A 36 29.54 -2.93 -1.17
C GLN A 36 29.11 -4.27 -0.60
N THR A 37 27.81 -4.39 -0.39
CA THR A 37 27.15 -5.66 -0.15
C THR A 37 27.68 -6.55 -1.25
N ASN A 38 28.46 -7.57 -0.86
CA ASN A 38 28.85 -8.62 -1.78
C ASN A 38 27.54 -9.16 -2.34
N HIS A 39 27.19 -8.72 -3.55
CA HIS A 39 26.02 -9.18 -4.26
C HIS A 39 26.21 -10.68 -4.44
N LYS A 40 25.58 -11.47 -3.58
CA LYS A 40 25.20 -12.81 -4.01
C LYS A 40 24.32 -12.56 -5.22
N GLU A 41 24.79 -12.96 -6.40
CA GLU A 41 23.98 -12.94 -7.60
C GLU A 41 22.67 -13.63 -7.26
N ASP A 42 21.55 -12.93 -7.49
CA ASP A 42 20.26 -13.54 -7.31
C ASP A 42 20.13 -14.74 -8.22
N ASN A 43 19.44 -15.78 -7.74
CA ASN A 43 19.01 -16.86 -8.61
C ASN A 43 18.15 -16.27 -9.74
N PRO A 44 18.53 -16.44 -11.03
CA PRO A 44 17.77 -15.89 -12.15
C PRO A 44 16.32 -16.36 -12.18
N GLU A 45 16.03 -17.56 -11.67
CA GLU A 45 14.67 -18.09 -11.60
C GLU A 45 13.83 -17.38 -10.54
N ASP A 46 14.39 -17.08 -9.38
CA ASP A 46 13.67 -16.36 -8.32
C ASP A 46 13.36 -14.92 -8.76
N LEU A 47 14.28 -14.28 -9.49
CA LEU A 47 14.03 -12.96 -10.08
C LEU A 47 12.92 -13.00 -11.14
N LYS A 48 12.86 -14.03 -11.98
CA LYS A 48 11.78 -14.21 -12.97
C LYS A 48 10.44 -14.44 -12.29
N VAL A 49 10.39 -15.30 -11.27
CA VAL A 49 9.16 -15.57 -10.50
C VAL A 49 8.68 -14.29 -9.83
N TYR A 50 9.58 -13.55 -9.17
CA TYR A 50 9.26 -12.26 -8.56
C TYR A 50 8.61 -11.30 -9.57
N GLN A 51 9.26 -11.09 -10.73
CA GLN A 51 8.74 -10.22 -11.78
C GLN A 51 7.39 -10.70 -12.34
N SER A 52 7.21 -12.01 -12.50
CA SER A 52 5.97 -12.59 -13.01
C SER A 52 4.80 -12.37 -12.04
N VAL A 53 5.01 -12.61 -10.74
CA VAL A 53 3.99 -12.40 -9.70
C VAL A 53 3.58 -10.93 -9.66
N HIS A 54 4.55 -10.01 -9.66
CA HIS A 54 4.25 -8.58 -9.71
C HIS A 54 3.48 -8.19 -10.98
N SER A 55 3.92 -8.65 -12.16
CA SER A 55 3.23 -8.37 -13.42
C SER A 55 1.79 -8.90 -13.46
N GLN A 56 1.50 -9.97 -12.73
CA GLN A 56 0.18 -10.60 -12.72
C GLN A 56 -0.79 -9.92 -11.74
N TYR A 57 -0.32 -9.56 -10.54
CA TYR A 57 -1.22 -9.19 -9.44
C TYR A 57 -1.13 -7.73 -9.01
N GLU A 58 0.02 -7.07 -9.17
CA GLU A 58 0.28 -5.75 -8.58
C GLU A 58 -0.76 -4.70 -9.00
N GLU A 59 -0.92 -4.49 -10.31
CA GLU A 59 -1.83 -3.48 -10.84
C GLU A 59 -3.30 -3.85 -10.56
N LYS A 60 -3.61 -5.16 -10.55
CA LYS A 60 -4.94 -5.67 -10.27
C LYS A 60 -5.37 -5.35 -8.83
N ILE A 61 -4.55 -5.74 -7.85
CA ILE A 61 -4.83 -5.48 -6.43
C ILE A 61 -4.89 -3.97 -6.17
N ASN A 62 -4.03 -3.16 -6.81
CA ASN A 62 -4.11 -1.71 -6.67
C ASN A 62 -5.41 -1.11 -7.26
N LYS A 63 -5.93 -1.66 -8.37
CA LYS A 63 -7.25 -1.27 -8.89
C LYS A 63 -8.36 -1.63 -7.91
N GLU A 64 -8.30 -2.81 -7.31
CA GLU A 64 -9.28 -3.27 -6.32
C GLU A 64 -9.25 -2.41 -5.04
N VAL A 65 -8.08 -1.96 -4.59
CA VAL A 65 -7.96 -0.97 -3.50
C VAL A 65 -8.67 0.34 -3.85
N ASN A 66 -8.51 0.82 -5.10
CA ASN A 66 -9.20 2.03 -5.55
C ASN A 66 -10.72 1.83 -5.66
N GLU A 67 -11.18 0.62 -5.96
CA GLU A 67 -12.61 0.27 -5.92
C GLU A 67 -13.14 0.20 -4.48
N ALA A 68 -12.38 -0.37 -3.54
CA ALA A 68 -12.73 -0.37 -2.13
C ALA A 68 -12.84 1.05 -1.58
N MET A 69 -11.96 1.96 -2.00
CA MET A 69 -12.03 3.37 -1.64
C MET A 69 -13.35 4.02 -2.12
N LYS A 70 -13.89 3.63 -3.29
CA LYS A 70 -15.18 4.13 -3.76
C LYS A 70 -16.34 3.60 -2.92
N LEU A 71 -16.33 2.30 -2.61
CA LEU A 71 -17.35 1.68 -1.77
C LEU A 71 -17.33 2.25 -0.35
N TRP A 72 -16.14 2.45 0.22
CA TRP A 72 -15.96 3.12 1.51
C TRP A 72 -16.57 4.52 1.50
N LYS A 73 -16.25 5.36 0.50
CA LYS A 73 -16.85 6.70 0.36
C LYS A 73 -18.37 6.65 0.25
N GLU A 74 -18.92 5.70 -0.50
CA GLU A 74 -20.38 5.56 -0.61
C GLU A 74 -21.02 5.21 0.75
N ALA A 75 -20.38 4.34 1.54
CA ALA A 75 -20.82 4.01 2.88
C ALA A 75 -20.74 5.22 3.83
N GLU A 76 -19.67 6.00 3.74
CA GLU A 76 -19.46 7.22 4.52
C GLU A 76 -20.47 8.33 4.18
N GLU A 77 -20.53 8.75 2.91
CA GLU A 77 -21.32 9.91 2.44
C GLU A 77 -22.83 9.73 2.66
N LYS A 78 -23.32 8.48 2.58
CA LYS A 78 -24.73 8.16 2.83
C LYS A 78 -25.04 7.92 4.31
N SER A 79 -24.13 8.30 5.22
CA SER A 79 -24.25 8.06 6.67
C SER A 79 -24.57 6.59 7.00
N GLY A 80 -23.93 5.66 6.30
CA GLY A 80 -24.15 4.23 6.47
C GLY A 80 -25.40 3.65 5.78
N LYS A 81 -26.26 4.47 5.16
CA LYS A 81 -27.46 3.96 4.48
C LYS A 81 -27.12 3.05 3.29
N ALA A 82 -25.99 3.28 2.63
CA ALA A 82 -25.52 2.42 1.54
C ALA A 82 -25.34 0.96 1.99
N MET A 83 -24.91 0.75 3.23
CA MET A 83 -24.58 -0.57 3.80
C MET A 83 -25.81 -1.50 3.86
N LYS A 84 -27.02 -0.92 3.85
CA LYS A 84 -28.30 -1.64 3.88
C LYS A 84 -28.73 -2.10 2.48
N LEU A 85 -28.12 -1.58 1.42
CA LEU A 85 -28.50 -1.88 0.04
C LEU A 85 -27.95 -3.25 -0.35
N PRO A 86 -28.77 -4.17 -0.90
CA PRO A 86 -28.29 -5.47 -1.37
C PRO A 86 -27.13 -5.37 -2.36
N ARG A 87 -27.22 -4.40 -3.28
CA ARG A 87 -26.17 -4.12 -4.26
C ARG A 87 -24.82 -3.78 -3.62
N PHE A 88 -24.83 -2.96 -2.56
CA PHE A 88 -23.60 -2.62 -1.85
C PHE A 88 -22.95 -3.87 -1.24
N LYS A 89 -23.77 -4.73 -0.61
CA LYS A 89 -23.28 -5.98 0.00
C LYS A 89 -22.68 -6.93 -1.05
N GLU A 90 -23.32 -7.05 -2.20
CA GLU A 90 -22.83 -7.87 -3.32
C GLU A 90 -21.52 -7.32 -3.90
N GLU A 91 -21.45 -6.01 -4.14
CA GLU A 91 -20.24 -5.36 -4.67
C GLU A 91 -19.06 -5.48 -3.69
N VAL A 92 -19.30 -5.27 -2.38
CA VAL A 92 -18.29 -5.49 -1.34
C VAL A 92 -17.85 -6.94 -1.32
N GLN A 93 -18.77 -7.91 -1.24
CA GLN A 93 -18.41 -9.32 -1.15
C GLN A 93 -17.56 -9.77 -2.34
N LYS A 94 -17.98 -9.41 -3.57
CA LYS A 94 -17.24 -9.75 -4.79
C LYS A 94 -15.84 -9.14 -4.78
N LEU A 95 -15.72 -7.87 -4.39
CA LEU A 95 -14.43 -7.19 -4.33
C LEU A 95 -13.51 -7.84 -3.29
N THR A 96 -14.02 -8.10 -2.09
CA THR A 96 -13.23 -8.67 -0.99
C THR A 96 -12.79 -10.09 -1.29
N ASP A 97 -13.67 -10.93 -1.87
CA ASP A 97 -13.33 -12.31 -2.21
C ASP A 97 -12.22 -12.38 -3.26
N ASN A 98 -12.32 -11.56 -4.31
CA ASN A 98 -11.31 -11.51 -5.37
C ASN A 98 -9.98 -11.00 -4.83
N THR A 99 -9.99 -9.87 -4.11
CA THR A 99 -8.76 -9.25 -3.62
C THR A 99 -8.03 -10.17 -2.63
N LEU A 100 -8.77 -10.78 -1.69
CA LEU A 100 -8.18 -11.67 -0.69
C LEU A 100 -7.61 -12.94 -1.33
N ALA A 101 -8.28 -13.49 -2.35
CA ALA A 101 -7.76 -14.63 -3.10
C ALA A 101 -6.45 -14.28 -3.83
N ASP A 102 -6.39 -13.11 -4.47
CA ASP A 102 -5.18 -12.65 -5.16
C ASP A 102 -4.01 -12.40 -4.19
N ILE A 103 -4.25 -11.76 -3.05
CA ILE A 103 -3.23 -11.55 -2.00
C ILE A 103 -2.67 -12.89 -1.54
N GLU A 104 -3.54 -13.88 -1.33
CA GLU A 104 -3.12 -15.22 -0.92
C GLU A 104 -2.30 -15.92 -2.01
N ASN A 105 -2.67 -15.76 -3.29
CA ASN A 105 -1.90 -16.31 -4.40
C ASN A 105 -0.51 -15.66 -4.50
N VAL A 106 -0.42 -14.33 -4.36
CA VAL A 106 0.86 -13.62 -4.29
C VAL A 106 1.75 -14.20 -3.19
N ARG A 107 1.22 -14.37 -1.97
CA ARG A 107 1.99 -14.91 -0.83
C ARG A 107 2.49 -16.34 -1.06
N LYS A 108 1.73 -17.16 -1.79
CA LYS A 108 2.11 -18.53 -2.14
C LYS A 108 3.17 -18.60 -3.24
N GLU A 109 3.08 -17.70 -4.21
CA GLU A 109 3.87 -17.77 -5.44
C GLU A 109 5.16 -16.96 -5.36
N ILE A 110 5.18 -15.86 -4.59
CA ILE A 110 6.30 -14.92 -4.60
C ILE A 110 7.58 -15.57 -4.05
N ARG A 111 8.67 -15.40 -4.79
CA ARG A 111 10.02 -15.72 -4.34
C ARG A 111 10.80 -14.43 -4.32
N VAL A 112 11.35 -14.07 -3.17
CA VAL A 112 11.98 -12.76 -2.98
C VAL A 112 13.49 -12.92 -3.13
N PRO A 113 14.09 -12.49 -4.24
CA PRO A 113 15.53 -12.47 -4.38
C PRO A 113 16.17 -11.45 -3.43
N LYS A 114 17.45 -11.62 -3.11
CA LYS A 114 18.15 -10.81 -2.11
C LYS A 114 18.17 -9.32 -2.51
N SER A 115 18.33 -9.02 -3.80
CA SER A 115 18.31 -7.64 -4.29
C SER A 115 16.95 -6.95 -4.17
N LYS A 116 15.86 -7.70 -3.95
CA LYS A 116 14.49 -7.18 -3.91
C LYS A 116 13.88 -7.13 -2.52
N GLU A 117 14.60 -7.52 -1.47
CA GLU A 117 14.05 -7.55 -0.10
C GLU A 117 13.42 -6.22 0.33
N ARG A 118 14.12 -5.09 0.16
CA ARG A 118 13.58 -3.76 0.52
C ARG A 118 12.34 -3.38 -0.28
N GLU A 119 12.36 -3.66 -1.59
CA GLU A 119 11.23 -3.39 -2.47
C GLU A 119 10.02 -4.23 -2.03
N ASN A 120 10.25 -5.53 -1.79
CA ASN A 120 9.25 -6.47 -1.35
C ASN A 120 8.68 -6.16 0.05
N GLU A 121 9.46 -5.61 0.97
CA GLU A 121 8.95 -5.15 2.27
C GLU A 121 7.84 -4.11 2.12
N LEU A 122 7.99 -3.18 1.15
CA LEU A 122 6.96 -2.19 0.84
C LEU A 122 5.73 -2.83 0.21
N TYR A 123 5.93 -3.79 -0.70
CA TYR A 123 4.82 -4.51 -1.32
C TYR A 123 4.06 -5.38 -0.30
N ALA A 124 4.77 -6.07 0.60
CA ALA A 124 4.16 -6.83 1.69
C ALA A 124 3.35 -5.91 2.63
N GLY A 125 3.85 -4.70 2.91
CA GLY A 125 3.09 -3.67 3.63
C GLY A 125 1.79 -3.30 2.92
N PHE A 126 1.85 -3.07 1.60
CA PHE A 126 0.66 -2.81 0.78
C PHE A 126 -0.36 -3.95 0.85
N LEU A 127 0.07 -5.22 0.70
CA LEU A 127 -0.82 -6.39 0.77
C LEU A 127 -1.47 -6.54 2.15
N ASN A 128 -0.71 -6.33 3.22
CA ASN A 128 -1.21 -6.46 4.59
C ASN A 128 -2.27 -5.41 4.91
N GLU A 129 -2.02 -4.14 4.58
CA GLU A 129 -2.98 -3.06 4.80
C GLU A 129 -4.22 -3.24 3.92
N THR A 130 -4.04 -3.70 2.68
CA THR A 130 -5.15 -4.05 1.79
C THR A 130 -6.01 -5.17 2.37
N GLU A 131 -5.41 -6.26 2.85
CA GLU A 131 -6.14 -7.36 3.49
C GLU A 131 -6.94 -6.87 4.70
N GLN A 132 -6.35 -6.01 5.54
CA GLN A 132 -7.05 -5.45 6.70
C GLN A 132 -8.22 -4.56 6.30
N ALA A 133 -8.08 -3.75 5.25
CA ALA A 133 -9.17 -2.96 4.70
C ALA A 133 -10.30 -3.84 4.16
N MET A 134 -9.98 -4.87 3.38
CA MET A 134 -10.99 -5.77 2.78
C MET A 134 -11.77 -6.53 3.85
N LYS A 135 -11.10 -7.09 4.86
CA LYS A 135 -11.77 -7.78 5.98
C LYS A 135 -12.71 -6.87 6.76
N LYS A 136 -12.33 -5.59 6.94
CA LYS A 136 -13.21 -4.61 7.62
C LYS A 136 -14.36 -4.16 6.74
N LEU A 137 -14.12 -3.95 5.44
CA LEU A 137 -15.17 -3.60 4.48
C LEU A 137 -16.23 -4.72 4.40
N GLU A 138 -15.80 -5.98 4.38
CA GLU A 138 -16.68 -7.14 4.44
C GLU A 138 -17.53 -7.15 5.72
N ARG A 139 -16.93 -6.89 6.89
CA ARG A 139 -17.68 -6.75 8.16
C ARG A 139 -18.68 -5.61 8.11
N VAL A 140 -18.32 -4.46 7.54
CA VAL A 140 -19.24 -3.35 7.34
C VAL A 140 -20.46 -3.76 6.52
N ALA A 141 -20.26 -4.50 5.43
CA ALA A 141 -21.36 -4.98 4.59
C ALA A 141 -22.23 -6.05 5.28
N LYS A 142 -21.62 -6.94 6.08
CA LYS A 142 -22.33 -8.03 6.77
C LYS A 142 -23.06 -7.58 8.03
N GLU A 143 -22.38 -6.79 8.87
CA GLU A 143 -22.85 -6.39 10.20
C GLU A 143 -23.56 -5.04 10.19
N GLU A 144 -23.50 -4.29 9.07
CA GLU A 144 -24.01 -2.92 8.94
C GLU A 144 -23.44 -1.97 10.02
N ASN A 145 -22.25 -2.30 10.52
CA ASN A 145 -21.61 -1.62 11.64
C ASN A 145 -20.70 -0.49 11.14
N SER A 146 -21.18 0.75 11.25
CA SER A 146 -20.46 1.95 10.81
C SER A 146 -19.21 2.28 11.63
N SER A 147 -18.99 1.63 12.79
CA SER A 147 -17.79 1.90 13.61
C SER A 147 -16.48 1.57 12.90
N PHE A 148 -16.50 0.67 11.92
CA PHE A 148 -15.32 0.30 11.14
C PHE A 148 -14.99 1.28 10.00
N ILE A 149 -15.87 2.24 9.67
CA ILE A 149 -15.67 3.16 8.53
C ILE A 149 -14.35 3.93 8.66
N ARG A 150 -14.04 4.44 9.86
CA ARG A 150 -12.79 5.19 10.08
C ARG A 150 -11.55 4.31 9.96
N ASP A 151 -11.62 3.08 10.49
CA ASP A 151 -10.50 2.15 10.42
C ASP A 151 -10.21 1.70 8.97
N ILE A 152 -11.25 1.56 8.15
CA ILE A 152 -11.10 1.26 6.72
C ILE A 152 -10.31 2.35 6.01
N GLU A 153 -10.62 3.63 6.26
CA GLU A 153 -9.90 4.77 5.67
C GLU A 153 -8.40 4.72 5.99
N VAL A 154 -8.07 4.43 7.25
CA VAL A 154 -6.68 4.33 7.72
C VAL A 154 -5.94 3.24 6.96
N HIS A 155 -6.52 2.03 6.87
CA HIS A 155 -5.88 0.92 6.16
C HIS A 155 -5.77 1.18 4.65
N LEU A 156 -6.82 1.71 4.01
CA LEU A 156 -6.77 2.03 2.57
C LEU A 156 -5.73 3.11 2.27
N SER A 157 -5.65 4.17 3.08
CA SER A 157 -4.68 5.24 2.91
C SER A 157 -3.25 4.76 3.14
N THR A 158 -3.05 3.88 4.13
CA THR A 158 -1.75 3.28 4.43
C THR A 158 -1.32 2.33 3.32
N ALA A 159 -2.24 1.53 2.76
CA ALA A 159 -1.99 0.68 1.61
C ALA A 159 -1.50 1.51 0.41
N VAL A 160 -2.20 2.62 0.07
CA VAL A 160 -1.80 3.51 -1.03
C VAL A 160 -0.40 4.08 -0.79
N ASN A 161 -0.07 4.49 0.44
CA ASN A 161 1.27 4.99 0.77
C ASN A 161 2.36 3.92 0.57
N TYR A 162 2.12 2.69 1.03
CA TYR A 162 3.05 1.58 0.77
C TYR A 162 3.24 1.32 -0.72
N TYR A 163 2.15 1.33 -1.48
CA TYR A 163 2.19 1.12 -2.93
C TYR A 163 2.99 2.22 -3.65
N ASP A 164 2.76 3.48 -3.32
CA ASP A 164 3.49 4.61 -3.92
C ASP A 164 5.00 4.53 -3.63
N ARG A 165 5.36 4.16 -2.40
CA ARG A 165 6.76 3.96 -2.00
C ARG A 165 7.36 2.76 -2.73
N PHE A 166 6.63 1.66 -2.85
CA PHE A 166 7.04 0.48 -3.60
C PHE A 166 7.34 0.85 -5.07
N LYS A 167 6.42 1.57 -5.75
CA LYS A 167 6.64 2.04 -7.14
C LYS A 167 7.81 3.00 -7.27
N LYS A 168 8.12 3.76 -6.22
CA LYS A 168 9.29 4.65 -6.21
C LYS A 168 10.59 3.83 -6.11
N GLU A 169 10.66 2.88 -5.20
CA GLU A 169 11.82 1.99 -5.03
C GLU A 169 12.09 1.18 -6.32
N GLU A 170 11.03 0.62 -6.92
CA GLU A 170 11.11 -0.15 -8.16
C GLU A 170 11.68 0.66 -9.33
N LYS A 171 11.40 1.98 -9.38
CA LYS A 171 11.95 2.89 -10.40
C LYS A 171 13.39 3.30 -10.09
N SER A 172 13.76 3.41 -8.82
CA SER A 172 15.13 3.75 -8.42
C SER A 172 16.11 2.58 -8.55
N ALA A 173 15.60 1.35 -8.64
CA ALA A 173 16.38 0.13 -8.86
C ALA A 173 16.59 -0.22 -10.36
N LYS A 174 16.10 0.61 -11.30
CA LYS A 174 16.26 0.47 -12.76
C LYS A 174 17.27 1.49 -13.27
#